data_AF-A0AA88YV09-F1
#
_entry.id   AF-A0AA88YV09-F1
#
_cell.length_a   1.000
_cell.length_b   1.000
_cell.length_c   1.000
_cell.angle_alpha   90.00
_cell.angle_beta   90.00
_cell.angle_gamma   90.00
#
_symmetry.space_group_name_H-M   'P 1'
#
loop_
_entity.id
_entity.type
_entity.pdbx_description
1 polymer ?
#
loop_
_entity_poly.entity_id
_entity_poly.type
_entity_poly.pdbx_seq_one_letter_code
_entity_poly.pdbx_strand_id
1 'polypeptide(L)'
;MPRREMRSKRGSIPPKEGELTGMCNKPFIFLQAKFKDKGTALAEDQFTQMTKQMEMFKVNLEEFASNHKDDIRRDPAFRVQFQEMCASIGVDPLASSKGFWAEMLGVGDFYYELGVQIIEVCLATSHRNGGLIGIEELRDKVMKSRGKKSQEVSLDDLLRAIKKLKVLGNGFTVIPVGKTYMVQSVPGELTMDHTNLLQQAQQAQVVCLFGCLSMLSKVLGNGFMVIPVGKTYMVQSVPGELTMDHTNLLQQAQSTGHVTKSQLMKDLKWEEERASRALMFMVKEGLVWVDDQAPGEREYWFPSFFPDVAAAS
;
A
#
# COMPACT_ATOMS: atom_id res chain seq x y z
N MET A 1 39.86 80.34 -64.42
CA MET A 1 40.02 79.22 -63.45
C MET A 1 39.39 79.60 -62.12
N PRO A 2 38.11 79.26 -61.84
CA PRO A 2 37.51 79.49 -60.53
C PRO A 2 37.20 78.18 -59.78
N ARG A 3 37.38 78.22 -58.45
CA ARG A 3 36.85 77.26 -57.45
C ARG A 3 35.32 77.12 -57.57
N ARG A 4 34.79 75.92 -57.33
CA ARG A 4 33.52 75.66 -56.63
C ARG A 4 33.45 74.23 -56.10
N GLU A 5 32.54 74.04 -55.17
CA GLU A 5 32.57 73.16 -54.00
C GLU A 5 31.71 71.88 -54.16
N MET A 6 31.87 70.94 -53.21
CA MET A 6 30.93 69.90 -52.75
C MET A 6 30.52 68.71 -53.65
N ARG A 7 30.68 67.47 -53.15
CA ARG A 7 29.64 66.73 -52.40
C ARG A 7 30.09 65.31 -52.03
N SER A 8 29.83 64.93 -50.77
CA SER A 8 29.87 63.56 -50.26
C SER A 8 28.83 62.66 -50.94
N LYS A 9 29.23 61.46 -51.38
CA LYS A 9 28.34 60.33 -51.64
C LYS A 9 28.97 59.04 -51.11
N ARG A 10 28.20 58.35 -50.27
CA ARG A 10 28.46 57.01 -49.72
C ARG A 10 28.61 56.02 -50.87
N GLY A 11 29.69 55.23 -50.86
CA GLY A 11 29.92 54.10 -51.76
C GLY A 11 29.84 52.80 -50.98
N SER A 12 28.98 51.92 -51.47
CA SER A 12 28.53 50.66 -50.88
C SER A 12 29.58 49.52 -50.99
N ILE A 13 29.44 48.58 -50.07
CA ILE A 13 30.23 47.37 -49.79
C ILE A 13 30.45 46.46 -51.04
N PRO A 14 31.61 45.78 -51.20
CA PRO A 14 31.90 44.88 -52.32
C PRO A 14 31.09 43.57 -52.29
N PRO A 15 31.00 42.81 -53.41
CA PRO A 15 30.11 41.67 -53.56
C PRO A 15 30.58 40.46 -52.75
N LYS A 16 29.62 39.64 -52.31
CA LYS A 16 29.84 38.42 -51.53
C LYS A 16 30.53 37.34 -52.37
N GLU A 17 31.64 36.82 -51.87
CA GLU A 17 32.26 35.59 -52.36
C GLU A 17 31.29 34.41 -52.17
N GLY A 18 30.78 33.92 -53.30
CA GLY A 18 29.89 32.79 -53.36
C GLY A 18 29.91 32.21 -54.74
N GLU A 19 31.05 31.68 -55.17
CA GLU A 19 31.18 30.77 -56.31
C GLU A 19 32.67 30.41 -56.44
N LEU A 20 33.09 29.28 -55.84
CA LEU A 20 34.29 28.49 -56.22
C LEU A 20 34.52 27.26 -55.31
N THR A 21 33.64 26.94 -54.35
CA THR A 21 33.79 25.77 -53.46
C THR A 21 33.00 24.51 -53.90
N GLY A 22 32.49 24.48 -55.13
CA GLY A 22 31.53 23.47 -55.59
C GLY A 22 32.09 22.12 -56.09
N MET A 23 33.41 21.92 -56.19
CA MET A 23 33.95 20.74 -56.90
C MET A 23 34.97 19.87 -56.14
N CYS A 24 35.46 20.26 -54.96
CA CYS A 24 36.45 19.45 -54.21
C CYS A 24 35.87 18.68 -52.99
N ASN A 25 34.61 18.94 -52.58
CA ASN A 25 34.02 18.36 -51.37
C ASN A 25 32.88 17.34 -51.62
N LYS A 26 32.47 17.16 -52.87
CA LYS A 26 31.42 16.19 -53.26
C LYS A 26 31.74 14.74 -52.90
N PRO A 27 32.97 14.20 -53.13
CA PRO A 27 33.25 12.81 -52.78
C PRO A 27 33.27 12.56 -51.26
N PHE A 28 33.69 13.54 -50.47
CA PHE A 28 33.73 13.42 -49.01
C PHE A 28 32.31 13.41 -48.39
N ILE A 29 31.43 14.32 -48.81
CA ILE A 29 30.03 14.34 -48.35
C ILE A 29 29.27 13.09 -48.81
N PHE A 30 29.50 12.62 -50.05
CA PHE A 30 28.87 11.42 -50.58
C PHE A 30 29.34 10.13 -49.87
N LEU A 31 30.62 10.07 -49.49
CA LEU A 31 31.17 8.95 -48.73
C LEU A 31 30.61 8.93 -47.30
N GLN A 32 30.46 10.09 -46.66
CA GLN A 32 29.86 10.22 -45.33
C GLN A 32 28.37 9.84 -45.33
N ALA A 33 27.63 10.20 -46.38
CA ALA A 33 26.26 9.74 -46.61
C ALA A 33 26.19 8.22 -46.77
N LYS A 34 27.04 7.62 -47.61
CA LYS A 34 27.11 6.15 -47.78
C LYS A 34 27.48 5.40 -46.50
N PHE A 35 28.37 5.95 -45.67
CA PHE A 35 28.69 5.37 -44.36
C PHE A 35 27.53 5.48 -43.39
N LYS A 36 26.77 6.59 -43.43
CA LYS A 36 25.55 6.76 -42.65
C LYS A 36 24.46 5.79 -43.09
N ASP A 37 24.24 5.64 -44.39
CA ASP A 37 23.25 4.72 -44.98
C ASP A 37 23.60 3.25 -44.72
N LYS A 38 24.88 2.88 -44.82
CA LYS A 38 25.34 1.54 -44.40
C LYS A 38 25.21 1.32 -42.89
N GLY A 39 25.42 2.37 -42.09
CA GLY A 39 25.21 2.32 -40.64
C GLY A 39 23.74 2.12 -40.28
N THR A 40 22.81 2.79 -40.97
CA THR A 40 21.37 2.59 -40.78
C THR A 40 20.90 1.23 -41.28
N ALA A 41 21.38 0.76 -42.43
CA ALA A 41 21.03 -0.57 -42.96
C ALA A 41 21.52 -1.70 -42.03
N LEU A 42 22.73 -1.57 -41.47
CA LEU A 42 23.26 -2.55 -40.50
C LEU A 42 22.42 -2.55 -39.20
N ALA A 43 21.98 -1.38 -38.74
CA ALA A 43 21.10 -1.29 -37.58
C ALA A 43 19.70 -1.88 -37.86
N GLU A 44 19.15 -1.66 -39.05
CA GLU A 44 17.89 -2.26 -39.50
C GLU A 44 17.98 -3.79 -39.61
N ASP A 45 19.07 -4.33 -40.18
CA ASP A 45 19.30 -5.77 -40.26
C ASP A 45 19.39 -6.40 -38.85
N GLN A 46 20.12 -5.75 -37.93
CA GLN A 46 20.19 -6.19 -36.54
C GLN A 46 18.82 -6.16 -35.85
N PHE A 47 18.02 -5.11 -36.08
CA PHE A 47 16.67 -4.99 -35.53
C PHE A 47 15.72 -6.06 -36.07
N THR A 48 15.81 -6.34 -37.37
CA THR A 48 14.99 -7.36 -38.04
C THR A 48 15.36 -8.76 -37.53
N GLN A 49 16.66 -9.03 -37.35
CA GLN A 49 17.13 -10.29 -36.78
C GLN A 49 16.69 -10.47 -35.32
N MET A 50 16.78 -9.41 -34.51
CA MET A 50 16.33 -9.41 -33.11
C MET A 50 14.81 -9.65 -33.01
N THR A 51 14.02 -9.03 -33.89
CA THR A 51 12.57 -9.21 -33.95
C THR A 51 12.21 -10.67 -34.26
N LYS A 52 12.89 -11.27 -35.24
CA LYS A 52 12.68 -12.69 -35.62
C LYS A 52 13.03 -13.66 -34.49
N GLN A 53 14.10 -13.39 -33.75
CA GLN A 53 14.46 -14.19 -32.57
C GLN A 53 13.41 -14.05 -31.46
N MET A 54 12.84 -12.86 -31.27
CA MET A 54 11.80 -12.63 -30.28
C MET A 54 10.49 -13.35 -30.62
N GLU A 55 10.13 -13.45 -31.90
CA GLU A 55 8.97 -14.23 -32.37
C GLU A 55 9.17 -15.73 -32.17
N MET A 56 10.31 -16.29 -32.59
CA MET A 56 10.61 -17.72 -32.34
C MET A 56 10.60 -18.04 -30.84
N PHE A 57 11.09 -17.14 -30.02
CA PHE A 57 11.11 -17.34 -28.58
C PHE A 57 9.69 -17.34 -27.98
N LYS A 58 8.80 -16.45 -28.43
CA LYS A 58 7.39 -16.44 -27.98
C LYS A 58 6.70 -17.78 -28.26
N VAL A 59 6.84 -18.31 -29.48
CA VAL A 59 6.26 -19.61 -29.88
C VAL A 59 6.84 -20.77 -29.04
N ASN A 60 8.12 -20.74 -28.72
CA ASN A 60 8.71 -21.77 -27.87
C ASN A 60 8.23 -21.66 -26.41
N LEU A 61 8.08 -20.44 -25.88
CA LEU A 61 7.59 -20.21 -24.52
C LEU A 61 6.10 -20.55 -24.40
N GLU A 62 5.34 -20.38 -25.49
CA GLU A 62 3.97 -20.84 -25.66
C GLU A 62 3.85 -22.35 -25.51
N GLU A 63 4.62 -23.07 -26.33
CA GLU A 63 4.66 -24.53 -26.30
C GLU A 63 5.08 -25.02 -24.92
N PHE A 64 6.12 -24.43 -24.34
CA PHE A 64 6.56 -24.75 -22.98
C PHE A 64 5.44 -24.55 -21.94
N ALA A 65 4.78 -23.40 -21.96
CA ALA A 65 3.79 -23.07 -20.95
C ALA A 65 2.49 -23.87 -21.11
N SER A 66 2.12 -24.25 -22.34
CA SER A 66 1.01 -25.17 -22.61
C SER A 66 1.29 -26.58 -22.11
N ASN A 67 2.50 -27.10 -22.33
CA ASN A 67 2.93 -28.42 -21.87
C ASN A 67 3.05 -28.51 -20.35
N HIS A 68 3.41 -27.40 -19.69
CA HIS A 68 3.63 -27.33 -18.25
C HIS A 68 2.55 -26.55 -17.49
N LYS A 69 1.36 -26.38 -18.08
CA LYS A 69 0.28 -25.55 -17.50
C LYS A 69 -0.12 -25.98 -16.09
N ASP A 70 -0.26 -27.27 -15.86
CA ASP A 70 -0.64 -27.81 -14.56
C ASP A 70 0.49 -27.71 -13.53
N ASP A 71 1.75 -27.83 -13.98
CA ASP A 71 2.93 -27.63 -13.13
C ASP A 71 3.02 -26.17 -12.66
N ILE A 72 2.81 -25.21 -13.56
CA ILE A 72 2.77 -23.76 -13.24
C ILE A 72 1.65 -23.45 -12.22
N ARG A 73 0.54 -24.18 -12.30
CA ARG A 73 -0.60 -24.02 -11.38
C ARG A 73 -0.39 -24.67 -10.04
N ARG A 74 0.26 -25.83 -9.99
CA ARG A 74 0.39 -26.64 -8.78
C ARG A 74 1.60 -26.26 -7.93
N ASP A 75 2.74 -25.94 -8.55
CA ASP A 75 3.99 -25.66 -7.86
C ASP A 75 4.29 -24.16 -7.83
N PRO A 76 4.24 -23.51 -6.65
CA PRO A 76 4.59 -22.10 -6.52
C PRO A 76 6.04 -21.79 -6.91
N ALA A 77 6.99 -22.68 -6.64
CA ALA A 77 8.40 -22.45 -6.95
C ALA A 77 8.64 -22.42 -8.46
N PHE A 78 8.04 -23.36 -9.19
CA PHE A 78 8.09 -23.40 -10.64
C PHE A 78 7.39 -22.17 -11.27
N ARG A 79 6.28 -21.72 -10.68
CA ARG A 79 5.57 -20.51 -11.12
C ARG A 79 6.46 -19.26 -11.06
N VAL A 80 7.26 -19.10 -9.99
CA VAL A 80 8.20 -17.98 -9.84
C VAL A 80 9.25 -18.02 -10.95
N GLN A 81 9.87 -19.19 -11.18
CA GLN A 81 10.90 -19.37 -12.22
C GLN A 81 10.37 -19.06 -13.62
N PHE A 82 9.17 -19.55 -13.94
CA PHE A 82 8.50 -19.25 -15.21
C PHE A 82 8.29 -17.74 -15.40
N GLN A 83 7.93 -17.03 -14.35
CA GLN A 83 7.72 -15.58 -14.44
C GLN A 83 9.01 -14.78 -14.50
N GLU A 84 10.08 -15.22 -13.83
CA GLU A 84 11.41 -14.62 -13.97
C GLU A 84 11.92 -14.75 -15.40
N MET A 85 11.68 -15.90 -16.04
CA MET A 85 11.98 -16.11 -17.45
C MET A 85 11.23 -15.11 -18.33
N CYS A 86 9.91 -14.97 -18.16
CA CYS A 86 9.11 -14.01 -18.91
C CYS A 86 9.59 -12.55 -18.68
N ALA A 87 9.87 -12.18 -17.43
CA ALA A 87 10.32 -10.84 -17.06
C ALA A 87 11.69 -10.49 -17.66
N SER A 88 12.61 -11.45 -17.77
CA SER A 88 13.94 -11.23 -18.36
C SER A 88 13.89 -10.77 -19.83
N ILE A 89 12.78 -11.06 -20.50
CA ILE A 89 12.55 -10.76 -21.92
C ILE A 89 11.62 -9.56 -22.10
N GLY A 90 11.13 -8.99 -20.98
CA GLY A 90 10.17 -7.90 -20.99
C GLY A 90 8.74 -8.35 -21.33
N VAL A 91 8.45 -9.64 -21.20
CA VAL A 91 7.10 -10.18 -21.35
C VAL A 91 6.46 -10.29 -19.97
N ASP A 92 5.32 -9.64 -19.79
CA ASP A 92 4.51 -9.80 -18.59
C ASP A 92 3.34 -10.76 -18.90
N PRO A 93 3.39 -12.02 -18.43
CA PRO A 93 2.35 -13.01 -18.70
C PRO A 93 1.01 -12.64 -18.05
N LEU A 94 0.97 -11.58 -17.23
CA LEU A 94 -0.16 -11.10 -16.45
C LEU A 94 -0.65 -9.70 -16.89
N ALA A 95 -0.13 -9.11 -17.96
CA ALA A 95 -0.43 -7.71 -18.32
C ALA A 95 -1.75 -7.51 -19.06
N SER A 96 -2.31 -8.51 -19.72
CA SER A 96 -3.54 -8.33 -20.50
C SER A 96 -4.37 -9.60 -20.56
N SER A 97 -5.65 -9.49 -20.21
CA SER A 97 -6.67 -10.53 -20.40
C SER A 97 -6.99 -10.81 -21.88
N LYS A 98 -6.64 -9.88 -22.78
CA LYS A 98 -6.60 -10.07 -24.25
C LYS A 98 -5.18 -10.30 -24.78
N GLY A 99 -4.23 -10.48 -23.88
CA GLY A 99 -2.85 -10.78 -24.23
C GLY A 99 -2.76 -12.22 -24.66
N PHE A 100 -1.90 -12.45 -25.64
CA PHE A 100 -1.55 -13.76 -26.17
C PHE A 100 -1.39 -14.85 -25.06
N TRP A 101 -0.84 -14.48 -23.90
CA TRP A 101 -0.56 -15.37 -22.76
C TRP A 101 -1.76 -15.66 -21.83
N ALA A 102 -2.70 -14.72 -21.67
CA ALA A 102 -3.82 -14.90 -20.76
C ALA A 102 -4.83 -15.90 -21.31
N GLU A 103 -5.14 -15.82 -22.61
CA GLU A 103 -6.08 -16.70 -23.30
C GLU A 103 -5.53 -18.14 -23.43
N MET A 104 -4.22 -18.29 -23.68
CA MET A 104 -3.60 -19.60 -23.86
C MET A 104 -3.32 -20.33 -22.52
N LEU A 105 -2.84 -19.60 -21.50
CA LEU A 105 -2.33 -20.23 -20.27
C LEU A 105 -3.28 -20.13 -19.08
N GLY A 106 -4.23 -19.19 -19.09
CA GLY A 106 -5.11 -18.93 -17.94
C GLY A 106 -4.33 -18.59 -16.66
N VAL A 107 -3.10 -18.09 -16.81
CA VAL A 107 -2.24 -17.65 -15.71
C VAL A 107 -2.71 -16.29 -15.20
N GLY A 108 -3.23 -15.43 -16.09
CA GLY A 108 -3.88 -14.17 -15.71
C GLY A 108 -5.08 -14.38 -14.80
N ASP A 109 -5.96 -15.33 -15.14
CA ASP A 109 -7.19 -15.63 -14.38
C ASP A 109 -6.90 -15.98 -12.92
N PHE A 110 -5.84 -16.76 -12.66
CA PHE A 110 -5.40 -17.09 -11.31
C PHE A 110 -5.09 -15.83 -10.47
N TYR A 111 -4.37 -14.85 -11.04
CA TYR A 111 -4.01 -13.62 -10.33
C TYR A 111 -5.19 -12.65 -10.21
N TYR A 112 -6.10 -12.63 -11.18
CA TYR A 112 -7.33 -11.85 -11.07
C TYR A 112 -8.25 -12.40 -9.97
N GLU A 113 -8.45 -13.73 -9.93
CA GLU A 113 -9.21 -14.39 -8.87
C GLU A 113 -8.57 -14.18 -7.50
N LEU A 114 -7.25 -14.33 -7.40
CA LEU A 114 -6.50 -14.06 -6.18
C LEU A 114 -6.62 -12.58 -5.77
N GLY A 115 -6.62 -11.65 -6.73
CA GLY A 115 -6.85 -10.24 -6.49
C GLY A 115 -8.22 -9.95 -5.85
N VAL A 116 -9.28 -10.58 -6.34
CA VAL A 116 -10.63 -10.46 -5.75
C VAL A 116 -10.66 -10.99 -4.32
N GLN A 117 -10.03 -12.15 -4.07
CA GLN A 117 -9.97 -12.74 -2.72
C GLN A 117 -9.19 -11.85 -1.73
N ILE A 118 -8.11 -11.22 -2.20
CA ILE A 118 -7.37 -10.24 -1.40
C ILE A 118 -8.26 -9.05 -1.05
N ILE A 119 -9.04 -8.53 -2.00
CA ILE A 119 -9.99 -7.44 -1.75
C ILE A 119 -11.03 -7.85 -0.71
N GLU A 120 -11.63 -9.03 -0.85
CA GLU A 120 -12.63 -9.55 0.09
C GLU A 120 -12.09 -9.66 1.52
N VAL A 121 -10.91 -10.26 1.69
CA VAL A 121 -10.25 -10.40 2.99
C VAL A 121 -9.92 -9.03 3.59
N CYS A 122 -9.39 -8.11 2.78
CA CYS A 122 -9.07 -6.77 3.23
C CYS A 122 -10.32 -5.98 3.64
N LEU A 123 -11.42 -6.06 2.88
CA LEU A 123 -12.70 -5.45 3.25
C LEU A 123 -13.25 -6.06 4.56
N ALA A 124 -13.23 -7.38 4.68
CA ALA A 124 -13.72 -8.09 5.87
C ALA A 124 -12.91 -7.77 7.13
N THR A 125 -11.62 -7.49 7.01
CA THR A 125 -10.73 -7.19 8.15
C THR A 125 -10.56 -5.71 8.45
N SER A 126 -10.95 -4.84 7.52
CA SER A 126 -10.77 -3.37 7.60
C SER A 126 -11.30 -2.76 8.90
N HIS A 127 -12.46 -3.21 9.38
CA HIS A 127 -13.07 -2.70 10.62
C HIS A 127 -12.25 -3.03 11.89
N ARG A 128 -11.37 -4.04 11.84
CA ARG A 128 -10.55 -4.48 12.98
C ARG A 128 -9.13 -3.92 12.94
N ASN A 129 -8.55 -3.82 11.75
CA ASN A 129 -7.14 -3.47 11.57
C ASN A 129 -6.92 -2.11 10.91
N GLY A 130 -8.00 -1.37 10.62
CA GLY A 130 -7.92 -0.04 9.99
C GLY A 130 -7.43 -0.07 8.53
N GLY A 131 -7.46 -1.24 7.89
CA GLY A 131 -6.98 -1.40 6.51
C GLY A 131 -5.48 -1.70 6.38
N LEU A 132 -4.81 -2.10 7.47
CA LEU A 132 -3.43 -2.60 7.47
C LEU A 132 -3.39 -4.07 7.87
N ILE A 133 -2.84 -4.93 7.01
CA ILE A 133 -2.71 -6.36 7.28
C ILE A 133 -1.31 -6.86 6.93
N GLY A 134 -0.71 -7.70 7.78
CA GLY A 134 0.56 -8.35 7.47
C GLY A 134 0.42 -9.32 6.30
N ILE A 135 1.43 -9.45 5.45
CA ILE A 135 1.32 -10.27 4.24
C ILE A 135 1.16 -11.77 4.53
N GLU A 136 1.77 -12.25 5.62
CA GLU A 136 1.59 -13.63 6.12
C GLU A 136 0.17 -13.86 6.63
N GLU A 137 -0.37 -12.93 7.41
CA GLU A 137 -1.75 -13.00 7.90
C GLU A 137 -2.76 -12.95 6.74
N LEU A 138 -2.49 -12.11 5.74
CA LEU A 138 -3.29 -12.03 4.53
C LEU A 138 -3.27 -13.36 3.77
N ARG A 139 -2.08 -13.97 3.60
CA ARG A 139 -1.94 -15.30 2.99
C ARG A 139 -2.80 -16.34 3.70
N ASP A 140 -2.70 -16.41 5.03
CA ASP A 140 -3.43 -17.40 5.82
C ASP A 140 -4.95 -17.22 5.71
N LYS A 141 -5.44 -15.97 5.72
CA LYS A 141 -6.86 -15.68 5.55
C LYS A 141 -7.35 -15.98 4.13
N VAL A 142 -6.56 -15.65 3.11
CA VAL A 142 -6.88 -15.99 1.72
C VAL A 142 -6.95 -17.51 1.55
N MET A 143 -5.95 -18.25 2.06
CA MET A 143 -5.95 -19.73 2.01
C MET A 143 -7.15 -20.34 2.74
N LYS A 144 -7.57 -19.76 3.87
CA LYS A 144 -8.80 -20.16 4.57
C LYS A 144 -10.06 -19.90 3.74
N SER A 145 -10.14 -18.76 3.06
CA SER A 145 -11.28 -18.39 2.20
C SER A 145 -11.40 -19.32 0.98
N ARG A 146 -10.27 -19.75 0.40
CA ARG A 146 -10.25 -20.60 -0.80
C ARG A 146 -10.65 -22.07 -0.57
N GLY A 147 -10.59 -22.58 0.66
CA GLY A 147 -10.95 -23.97 0.98
C GLY A 147 -9.89 -25.03 0.60
N LYS A 148 -10.10 -26.29 1.06
CA LYS A 148 -9.09 -27.38 1.03
C LYS A 148 -8.66 -27.90 -0.36
N LYS A 149 -9.41 -27.61 -1.43
CA LYS A 149 -9.10 -28.06 -2.80
C LYS A 149 -8.36 -27.02 -3.64
N SER A 150 -8.01 -25.89 -3.02
CA SER A 150 -7.46 -24.75 -3.74
C SER A 150 -5.95 -24.82 -3.87
N GLN A 151 -5.46 -24.25 -4.97
CA GLN A 151 -4.04 -24.19 -5.30
C GLN A 151 -3.26 -23.44 -4.22
N GLU A 152 -2.03 -23.87 -3.97
CA GLU A 152 -1.15 -23.20 -3.02
C GLU A 152 -0.76 -21.80 -3.53
N VAL A 153 -0.80 -20.84 -2.62
CA VAL A 153 -0.47 -19.44 -2.87
C VAL A 153 0.81 -19.12 -2.11
N SER A 154 1.84 -18.64 -2.81
CA SER A 154 3.07 -18.12 -2.20
C SER A 154 2.93 -16.62 -1.88
N LEU A 155 3.82 -16.09 -1.05
CA LEU A 155 3.86 -14.65 -0.75
C LEU A 155 4.14 -13.81 -2.01
N ASP A 156 4.95 -14.32 -2.93
CA ASP A 156 5.23 -13.68 -4.21
C ASP A 156 3.96 -13.58 -5.06
N ASP A 157 3.08 -14.59 -5.01
CA ASP A 157 1.80 -14.55 -5.72
C ASP A 157 0.90 -13.42 -5.20
N LEU A 158 0.84 -13.24 -3.88
CA LEU A 158 0.11 -12.13 -3.25
C LEU A 158 0.69 -10.77 -3.67
N LEU A 159 2.02 -10.61 -3.61
CA LEU A 159 2.68 -9.36 -4.01
C LEU A 159 2.37 -9.00 -5.47
N ARG A 160 2.40 -9.99 -6.37
CA ARG A 160 2.08 -9.80 -7.79
C ARG A 160 0.62 -9.47 -8.00
N ALA A 161 -0.30 -10.18 -7.34
CA ALA A 161 -1.73 -9.86 -7.39
C ALA A 161 -2.00 -8.42 -6.92
N ILE A 162 -1.42 -8.01 -5.79
CA ILE A 162 -1.57 -6.65 -5.25
C ILE A 162 -0.99 -5.60 -6.20
N LYS A 163 0.17 -5.86 -6.81
CA LYS A 163 0.76 -4.96 -7.82
C LYS A 163 -0.18 -4.75 -9.00
N LYS A 164 -0.98 -5.76 -9.37
CA LYS A 164 -2.01 -5.65 -10.42
C LYS A 164 -3.25 -4.90 -9.95
N LEU A 165 -3.64 -5.00 -8.69
CA LEU A 165 -4.75 -4.23 -8.13
C LEU A 165 -4.53 -2.71 -8.20
N LYS A 166 -3.28 -2.24 -8.36
CA LYS A 166 -2.98 -0.80 -8.56
C LYS A 166 -3.67 -0.19 -9.78
N VAL A 167 -4.05 -0.97 -10.79
CA VAL A 167 -4.80 -0.44 -11.95
C VAL A 167 -6.20 0.05 -11.56
N LEU A 168 -6.73 -0.41 -10.43
CA LEU A 168 -8.03 0.01 -9.89
C LEU A 168 -7.93 1.31 -9.08
N GLY A 169 -6.72 1.83 -8.86
CA GLY A 169 -6.45 3.07 -8.12
C GLY A 169 -5.49 2.88 -6.94
N ASN A 170 -5.37 3.91 -6.11
CA ASN A 170 -4.42 3.97 -4.98
C ASN A 170 -4.91 3.22 -3.71
N GLY A 171 -5.89 2.33 -3.83
CA GLY A 171 -6.49 1.64 -2.68
C GLY A 171 -5.61 0.56 -2.07
N PHE A 172 -4.71 -0.06 -2.86
CA PHE A 172 -3.87 -1.18 -2.42
C PHE A 172 -2.39 -0.87 -2.56
N THR A 173 -1.69 -0.79 -1.43
CA THR A 173 -0.25 -0.49 -1.36
C THR A 173 0.48 -1.53 -0.52
N VAL A 174 1.64 -1.98 -1.01
CA VAL A 174 2.55 -2.84 -0.24
C VAL A 174 3.59 -1.95 0.42
N ILE A 175 3.76 -2.13 1.73
CA ILE A 175 4.66 -1.35 2.57
C ILE A 175 5.73 -2.30 3.11
N PRO A 176 7.01 -2.08 2.83
CA PRO A 176 8.07 -2.85 3.44
C PRO A 176 8.18 -2.50 4.92
N VAL A 177 8.15 -3.52 5.78
CA VAL A 177 8.30 -3.37 7.23
C VAL A 177 9.37 -4.37 7.66
N GLY A 178 10.59 -3.88 7.85
CA GLY A 178 11.77 -4.68 8.22
C GLY A 178 12.01 -5.86 7.29
N LYS A 179 11.77 -7.09 7.78
CA LYS A 179 11.94 -8.34 6.98
C LYS A 179 10.65 -8.85 6.33
N THR A 180 9.52 -8.18 6.55
CA THR A 180 8.21 -8.60 6.03
C THR A 180 7.54 -7.46 5.26
N TYR A 181 6.37 -7.74 4.72
CA TYR A 181 5.55 -6.75 4.03
C TYR A 181 4.20 -6.60 4.74
N MET A 182 3.67 -5.40 4.73
CA MET A 182 2.28 -5.12 5.07
C MET A 182 1.53 -4.63 3.84
N VAL A 183 0.23 -4.90 3.82
CA VAL A 183 -0.69 -4.49 2.76
C VAL A 183 -1.65 -3.48 3.34
N GLN A 184 -1.69 -2.30 2.73
CA GLN A 184 -2.64 -1.25 3.01
C GLN A 184 -3.76 -1.33 1.98
N SER A 185 -5.01 -1.47 2.42
CA SER A 185 -6.19 -1.61 1.56
C SER A 185 -7.14 -0.41 1.59
N VAL A 186 -6.84 0.59 2.43
CA VAL A 186 -7.62 1.82 2.56
C VAL A 186 -6.74 2.99 2.12
N PRO A 187 -7.26 3.90 1.26
CA PRO A 187 -6.52 5.09 0.84
C PRO A 187 -6.10 5.92 2.06
N GLY A 188 -4.80 6.13 2.20
CA GLY A 188 -4.22 7.00 3.23
C GLY A 188 -2.76 7.19 2.92
N GLU A 189 -2.28 8.43 2.92
CA GLU A 189 -0.87 8.71 2.66
C GLU A 189 -0.04 8.34 3.88
N LEU A 190 0.79 7.32 3.74
CA LEU A 190 1.78 7.00 4.75
C LEU A 190 3.06 7.78 4.48
N THR A 191 3.29 8.81 5.29
CA THR A 191 4.56 9.56 5.27
C THR A 191 5.73 8.65 5.67
N MET A 192 6.96 9.10 5.37
CA MET A 192 8.19 8.37 5.70
C MET A 192 8.28 8.08 7.22
N ASP A 193 7.80 9.01 8.04
CA ASP A 193 7.75 8.84 9.50
C ASP A 193 6.82 7.69 9.90
N HIS A 194 5.69 7.51 9.21
CA HIS A 194 4.76 6.41 9.49
C HIS A 194 5.37 5.06 9.13
N THR A 195 6.11 4.98 8.02
CA THR A 195 6.81 3.75 7.61
C THR A 195 7.94 3.40 8.58
N ASN A 196 8.70 4.39 9.02
CA ASN A 196 9.77 4.21 10.00
C ASN A 196 9.24 3.73 11.36
N LEU A 197 8.08 4.23 11.80
CA LEU A 197 7.43 3.77 13.03
C LEU A 197 6.98 2.32 12.95
N LEU A 198 6.37 1.93 11.83
CA LEU A 198 5.99 0.53 11.59
C LEU A 198 7.22 -0.40 11.62
N GLN A 199 8.33 0.05 11.02
CA GLN A 199 9.59 -0.69 11.02
C GLN A 199 10.19 -0.82 12.42
N GLN A 200 10.12 0.23 13.24
CA GLN A 200 10.57 0.20 14.64
C GLN A 200 9.67 -0.68 15.51
N ALA A 201 8.35 -0.64 15.32
CA ALA A 201 7.38 -1.46 16.05
C ALA A 201 7.61 -2.96 15.83
N GLN A 202 8.03 -3.36 14.62
CA GLN A 202 8.41 -4.73 14.33
C GLN A 202 9.74 -5.13 15.00
N GLN A 203 10.75 -4.27 14.95
CA GLN A 203 12.07 -4.53 15.57
C GLN A 203 11.99 -4.62 17.09
N ALA A 204 11.06 -3.88 17.71
CA ALA A 204 10.81 -3.89 19.14
C ALA A 204 10.05 -5.13 19.65
N GLN A 205 9.93 -6.19 18.82
CA GLN A 205 9.26 -7.47 19.07
C GLN A 205 8.74 -7.61 20.52
N VAL A 206 7.47 -7.25 20.70
CA VAL A 206 6.63 -7.44 21.92
C VAL A 206 6.68 -6.36 23.01
N VAL A 207 7.54 -5.33 23.00
CA VAL A 207 7.51 -4.33 24.10
C VAL A 207 7.68 -2.91 23.60
N CYS A 208 6.57 -2.22 23.32
CA CYS A 208 6.40 -0.77 23.55
C CYS A 208 5.01 -0.30 23.08
N LEU A 209 3.96 -0.60 23.86
CA LEU A 209 2.63 0.03 23.78
C LEU A 209 2.66 1.56 23.99
N PHE A 210 3.82 2.14 24.31
CA PHE A 210 3.93 3.52 24.76
C PHE A 210 4.35 4.50 23.65
N GLY A 211 5.36 4.15 22.83
CA GLY A 211 5.93 5.09 21.85
C GLY A 211 5.17 5.16 20.53
N CYS A 212 4.66 4.02 20.03
CA CYS A 212 3.94 3.98 18.76
C CYS A 212 2.54 4.60 18.87
N LEU A 213 1.94 4.53 20.06
CA LEU A 213 0.54 4.90 20.30
C LEU A 213 0.35 6.42 20.49
N SER A 214 1.31 7.10 21.14
CA SER A 214 1.30 8.57 21.22
C SER A 214 1.46 9.24 19.85
N MET A 215 2.04 8.52 18.88
CA MET A 215 2.28 9.03 17.54
C MET A 215 1.11 8.71 16.59
N LEU A 216 0.40 7.59 16.78
CA LEU A 216 -0.85 7.27 16.05
C LEU A 216 -1.96 8.32 16.25
N SER A 217 -2.02 8.96 17.43
CA SER A 217 -2.94 10.10 17.71
C SER A 217 -2.70 11.32 16.81
N LYS A 218 -1.44 11.56 16.39
CA LYS A 218 -1.11 12.66 15.47
C LYS A 218 -1.37 12.33 14.00
N VAL A 219 -1.54 11.05 13.66
CA VAL A 219 -1.51 10.55 12.28
C VAL A 219 -2.89 10.17 11.75
N LEU A 220 -3.82 9.73 12.60
CA LEU A 220 -5.15 9.25 12.17
C LEU A 220 -6.28 10.28 12.25
N GLY A 221 -5.97 11.55 12.54
CA GLY A 221 -6.99 12.58 12.81
C GLY A 221 -7.72 12.33 14.13
N ASN A 222 -8.62 13.26 14.51
CA ASN A 222 -9.26 13.41 15.83
C ASN A 222 -10.11 12.21 16.36
N GLY A 223 -10.00 11.00 15.80
CA GLY A 223 -10.78 9.81 16.16
C GLY A 223 -10.18 8.92 17.25
N PHE A 224 -8.89 9.05 17.55
CA PHE A 224 -8.19 8.22 18.55
C PHE A 224 -7.55 9.07 19.64
N MET A 225 -8.02 8.88 20.88
CA MET A 225 -7.48 9.55 22.07
C MET A 225 -6.92 8.52 23.04
N VAL A 226 -5.68 8.76 23.51
CA VAL A 226 -5.09 7.97 24.60
C VAL A 226 -5.44 8.66 25.91
N ILE A 227 -6.13 7.95 26.79
CA ILE A 227 -6.58 8.47 28.08
C ILE A 227 -5.76 7.79 29.19
N PRO A 228 -5.03 8.56 30.01
CA PRO A 228 -4.39 8.02 31.20
C PRO A 228 -5.46 7.64 32.23
N VAL A 229 -5.48 6.38 32.66
CA VAL A 229 -6.40 5.83 33.67
C VAL A 229 -5.56 5.21 34.78
N GLY A 230 -5.15 6.04 35.74
CA GLY A 230 -4.29 5.64 36.86
C GLY A 230 -2.95 5.06 36.39
N LYS A 231 -2.73 3.75 36.62
CA LYS A 231 -1.51 3.03 36.20
C LYS A 231 -1.57 2.46 34.77
N THR A 232 -2.71 2.56 34.10
CA THR A 232 -2.93 1.99 32.77
C THR A 232 -3.37 3.08 31.80
N TYR A 233 -3.27 2.80 30.51
CA TYR A 233 -3.68 3.72 29.46
C TYR A 233 -4.77 3.05 28.64
N MET A 234 -5.85 3.79 28.38
CA MET A 234 -6.96 3.33 27.56
C MET A 234 -6.95 4.05 26.21
N VAL A 235 -7.38 3.33 25.17
CA VAL A 235 -7.50 3.88 23.82
C VAL A 235 -8.98 4.05 23.51
N GLN A 236 -9.38 5.30 23.31
CA GLN A 236 -10.71 5.61 22.80
C GLN A 236 -10.63 5.64 21.27
N SER A 237 -11.37 4.74 20.62
CA SER A 237 -11.39 4.58 19.15
C SER A 237 -12.57 5.27 18.46
N VAL A 238 -13.41 5.97 19.22
CA VAL A 238 -14.58 6.69 18.74
C VAL A 238 -14.45 8.15 19.18
N PRO A 239 -14.58 9.13 18.27
CA PRO A 239 -14.50 10.54 18.63
C PRO A 239 -15.59 10.92 19.63
N GLY A 240 -15.20 11.23 20.86
CA GLY A 240 -16.07 11.72 21.92
C GLY A 240 -15.24 12.40 22.99
N GLU A 241 -15.63 13.59 23.42
CA GLU A 241 -14.87 14.32 24.44
C GLU A 241 -15.19 13.76 25.82
N LEU A 242 -14.25 12.98 26.37
CA LEU A 242 -14.32 12.57 27.77
C LEU A 242 -13.82 13.73 28.65
N THR A 243 -14.74 14.32 29.40
CA THR A 243 -14.46 15.29 30.46
C THR A 243 -13.60 14.69 31.57
N MET A 244 -13.01 15.55 32.42
CA MET A 244 -12.21 15.11 33.57
C MET A 244 -12.99 14.18 34.51
N ASP A 245 -14.31 14.34 34.60
CA ASP A 245 -15.19 13.49 35.39
C ASP A 245 -15.23 12.07 34.83
N HIS A 246 -15.32 11.95 33.51
CA HIS A 246 -15.32 10.66 32.84
C HIS A 246 -13.99 9.92 33.02
N THR A 247 -12.87 10.63 33.04
CA THR A 247 -11.55 10.05 33.34
C THR A 247 -11.43 9.59 34.79
N ASN A 248 -11.94 10.39 35.74
CA ASN A 248 -11.94 10.02 37.16
C ASN A 248 -12.80 8.78 37.44
N LEU A 249 -13.92 8.62 36.73
CA LEU A 249 -14.75 7.41 36.77
C LEU A 249 -13.96 6.16 36.35
N LEU A 250 -13.27 6.23 35.22
CA LEU A 250 -12.44 5.13 34.72
C LEU A 250 -11.32 4.80 35.71
N GLN A 251 -10.72 5.80 36.34
CA GLN A 251 -9.67 5.60 37.33
C GLN A 251 -10.20 4.86 38.57
N GLN A 252 -11.40 5.20 39.02
CA GLN A 252 -12.04 4.52 40.15
C GLN A 252 -12.38 3.06 39.79
N ALA A 253 -12.90 2.84 38.59
CA ALA A 253 -13.26 1.51 38.07
C ALA A 253 -12.05 0.59 37.84
N GLN A 254 -10.85 1.15 37.71
CA GLN A 254 -9.63 0.38 37.36
C GLN A 254 -9.35 -0.78 38.33
N SER A 255 -9.64 -0.60 39.63
CA SER A 255 -9.31 -1.60 40.64
C SER A 255 -10.36 -2.71 40.79
N THR A 256 -11.62 -2.41 40.49
CA THR A 256 -12.79 -3.25 40.78
C THR A 256 -13.55 -3.69 39.53
N GLY A 257 -13.30 -3.08 38.37
CA GLY A 257 -14.01 -3.29 37.10
C GLY A 257 -15.40 -2.63 37.03
N HIS A 258 -15.90 -2.09 38.14
CA HIS A 258 -17.22 -1.46 38.27
C HIS A 258 -17.16 -0.30 39.27
N VAL A 259 -18.15 0.60 39.19
CA VAL A 259 -18.33 1.72 40.13
C VAL A 259 -19.77 1.81 40.57
N THR A 260 -19.99 2.38 41.75
CA THR A 260 -21.33 2.72 42.25
C THR A 260 -21.44 4.21 42.54
N LYS A 261 -22.69 4.69 42.58
CA LYS A 261 -22.96 6.10 42.86
C LYS A 261 -22.46 6.51 44.25
N SER A 262 -22.69 5.67 45.25
CA SER A 262 -22.25 5.95 46.63
C SER A 262 -20.72 6.00 46.73
N GLN A 263 -20.01 5.15 45.97
CA GLN A 263 -18.55 5.15 45.96
C GLN A 263 -17.98 6.47 45.40
N LEU A 264 -18.58 7.01 44.34
CA LEU A 264 -18.14 8.29 43.76
C LEU A 264 -18.38 9.47 44.70
N MET A 265 -19.50 9.46 45.41
CA MET A 265 -19.81 10.47 46.42
C MET A 265 -18.82 10.41 47.59
N LYS A 266 -18.40 9.20 47.99
CA LYS A 266 -17.49 8.99 49.12
C LYS A 266 -16.04 9.32 48.77
N ASP A 267 -15.53 8.78 47.67
CA ASP A 267 -14.10 8.83 47.34
C ASP A 267 -13.72 10.10 46.59
N LEU A 268 -14.57 10.53 45.65
CA LEU A 268 -14.34 11.74 44.85
C LEU A 268 -15.03 12.98 45.43
N LYS A 269 -15.81 12.83 46.50
CA LYS A 269 -16.62 13.91 47.12
C LYS A 269 -17.54 14.60 46.12
N TRP A 270 -18.09 13.84 45.18
CA TRP A 270 -19.00 14.39 44.19
C TRP A 270 -20.41 14.56 44.73
N GLU A 271 -21.10 15.59 44.26
CA GLU A 271 -22.54 15.71 44.45
C GLU A 271 -23.29 14.63 43.66
N GLU A 272 -24.42 14.20 44.21
CA GLU A 272 -25.22 13.11 43.68
C GLU A 272 -25.63 13.33 42.21
N GLU A 273 -26.00 14.56 41.86
CA GLU A 273 -26.41 14.95 40.52
C GLU A 273 -25.25 14.91 39.52
N ARG A 274 -24.04 15.31 39.94
CA ARG A 274 -22.83 15.25 39.12
C ARG A 274 -22.46 13.80 38.81
N ALA A 275 -22.47 12.93 39.82
CA ALA A 275 -22.22 11.50 39.63
C ALA A 275 -23.26 10.87 38.69
N SER A 276 -24.54 11.20 38.87
CA SER A 276 -25.63 10.71 38.00
C SER A 276 -25.43 11.11 36.55
N ARG A 277 -25.15 12.39 36.27
CA ARG A 277 -24.92 12.89 34.92
C ARG A 277 -23.71 12.24 34.27
N ALA A 278 -22.63 12.07 35.01
CA ALA A 278 -21.41 11.44 34.50
C ALA A 278 -21.62 9.96 34.16
N LEU A 279 -22.32 9.21 35.01
CA LEU A 279 -22.65 7.80 34.78
C LEU A 279 -23.63 7.63 33.62
N MET A 280 -24.68 8.46 33.54
CA MET A 280 -25.66 8.41 32.45
C MET A 280 -25.01 8.67 31.09
N PHE A 281 -24.06 9.61 31.02
CA PHE A 281 -23.30 9.86 29.80
C PHE A 281 -22.53 8.60 29.36
N MET A 282 -21.81 7.94 30.27
CA MET A 282 -21.05 6.73 29.95
C MET A 282 -21.93 5.56 29.48
N VAL A 283 -23.12 5.42 30.06
CA VAL A 283 -24.12 4.44 29.61
C VAL A 283 -24.63 4.79 28.22
N LYS A 284 -24.93 6.07 27.96
CA LYS A 284 -25.42 6.55 26.65
C LYS A 284 -24.40 6.33 25.53
N GLU A 285 -23.11 6.54 25.82
CA GLU A 285 -22.01 6.28 24.89
C GLU A 285 -21.67 4.78 24.75
N GLY A 286 -22.38 3.90 25.46
CA GLY A 286 -22.19 2.45 25.37
C GLY A 286 -20.90 1.93 26.02
N LEU A 287 -20.24 2.76 26.85
CA LEU A 287 -18.97 2.42 27.52
C LEU A 287 -19.18 1.64 28.82
N VAL A 288 -20.40 1.68 29.36
CA VAL A 288 -20.76 1.12 30.67
C VAL A 288 -22.01 0.28 30.57
N TRP A 289 -21.98 -0.89 31.20
CA TRP A 289 -23.14 -1.74 31.42
C TRP A 289 -23.75 -1.46 32.78
N VAL A 290 -25.08 -1.48 32.86
CA VAL A 290 -25.82 -1.28 34.11
C VAL A 290 -26.22 -2.64 34.64
N ASP A 291 -25.86 -2.91 35.90
CA ASP A 291 -26.30 -4.08 36.63
C ASP A 291 -27.27 -3.67 37.75
N ASP A 292 -28.54 -4.07 37.59
CA ASP A 292 -29.63 -3.87 38.55
C ASP A 292 -29.84 -5.09 39.46
N GLN A 293 -29.09 -6.18 39.27
CA GLN A 293 -29.23 -7.44 40.02
C GLN A 293 -28.29 -7.52 41.23
N ALA A 294 -27.38 -6.54 41.40
CA ALA A 294 -26.46 -6.48 42.52
C ALA A 294 -27.23 -6.29 43.87
N PRO A 295 -26.84 -7.01 44.94
CA PRO A 295 -27.60 -7.08 46.20
C PRO A 295 -27.52 -5.82 47.09
N GLY A 296 -27.26 -4.64 46.53
CA GLY A 296 -27.14 -3.39 47.28
C GLY A 296 -27.62 -2.19 46.49
N GLU A 297 -26.75 -1.63 45.66
CA GLU A 297 -27.05 -0.49 44.81
C GLU A 297 -26.71 -0.82 43.35
N ARG A 298 -27.29 -0.08 42.41
CA ARG A 298 -27.03 -0.23 40.98
C ARG A 298 -25.53 -0.09 40.70
N GLU A 299 -24.96 -1.12 40.08
CA GLU A 299 -23.55 -1.16 39.70
C GLU A 299 -23.37 -0.79 38.23
N TYR A 300 -22.27 -0.11 37.94
CA TYR A 300 -21.91 0.35 36.61
C TYR A 300 -20.60 -0.31 36.20
N TRP A 301 -20.69 -1.32 35.34
CA TRP A 301 -19.60 -2.18 34.91
C TRP A 301 -18.93 -1.66 33.64
N PHE A 302 -17.60 -1.73 33.57
CA PHE A 302 -16.81 -1.27 32.44
C PHE A 302 -16.20 -2.47 31.69
N PRO A 303 -16.79 -2.89 30.55
CA PRO A 303 -16.36 -4.07 29.81
C PRO A 303 -14.87 -4.04 29.41
N SER A 304 -14.32 -2.83 29.22
CA SER A 304 -12.93 -2.62 28.80
C SER A 304 -11.87 -3.07 29.80
N PHE A 305 -12.22 -3.31 31.09
CA PHE A 305 -11.28 -3.86 32.06
C PHE A 305 -11.28 -5.40 32.11
N PHE A 306 -12.21 -6.07 31.42
CA PHE A 306 -12.28 -7.54 31.41
C PHE A 306 -11.53 -8.10 30.20
N PRO A 307 -10.60 -9.05 30.39
CA PRO A 307 -9.95 -9.73 29.29
C PRO A 307 -10.97 -10.59 28.51
N ASP A 308 -10.90 -10.51 27.19
CA ASP A 308 -11.83 -11.18 26.29
C ASP A 308 -11.70 -12.72 26.41
N VAL A 309 -12.78 -13.38 26.84
CA VAL A 309 -12.80 -14.85 27.03
C VAL A 309 -12.72 -15.60 25.69
N ALA A 310 -12.95 -14.90 24.57
CA ALA A 310 -12.92 -15.46 23.21
C ALA A 310 -11.51 -15.77 22.67
N ALA A 311 -10.43 -15.39 23.37
CA ALA A 311 -9.05 -15.69 22.95
C ALA A 311 -8.54 -17.07 23.43
N ALA A 312 -9.36 -17.83 24.16
CA ALA A 312 -9.01 -19.15 24.70
C ALA A 312 -9.90 -20.26 24.13
N SER A 313 -9.87 -20.47 22.81
CA SER A 313 -10.42 -21.67 22.17
C SER A 313 -9.86 -21.86 20.77
#